data_AF-L7X3S6-F1
#
_entry.id   AF-L7X3S6-F1
#
_cell.length_a   1.000
_cell.length_b   1.000
_cell.length_c   1.000
_cell.angle_alpha   90.00
_cell.angle_beta   90.00
_cell.angle_gamma   90.00
#
_symmetry.space_group_name_H-M   'P 1'
#
loop_
_entity.id
_entity.type
_entity.pdbx_description
1 polymer ?
#
loop_
_entity_poly.entity_id
_entity_poly.type
_entity_poly.pdbx_seq_one_letter_code
_entity_poly.pdbx_strand_id
1 'polypeptide(L)' 'QLTKCELFQRLKDLDGYGGVTLPEWVCTVFHTSGCDTQTIVNNNDSTEYGLFQINNKIWCRDNQIPHSRDICDI' A
#
# COMPACT_ATOMS: atom_id res chain seq x y z
N GLN A 1 -4.07 0.94 -12.88
CA GLN A 1 -5.26 1.36 -12.12
C GLN A 1 -6.35 0.30 -12.13
N LEU A 2 -6.88 -0.04 -10.95
CA LEU A 2 -7.98 -0.98 -10.72
C LEU A 2 -9.30 -0.24 -10.53
N THR A 3 -10.41 -0.83 -10.94
CA THR A 3 -11.75 -0.34 -10.57
C THR A 3 -12.10 -0.70 -9.12
N LYS A 4 -13.07 0.00 -8.51
CA LYS A 4 -13.53 -0.28 -7.15
C LYS A 4 -14.04 -1.72 -6.97
N CYS A 5 -14.79 -2.25 -7.95
CA CYS A 5 -15.29 -3.62 -7.90
C CYS A 5 -14.18 -4.66 -8.02
N GLU A 6 -13.20 -4.43 -8.90
CA GLU A 6 -12.04 -5.30 -9.02
C GLU A 6 -11.20 -5.33 -7.74
N LEU A 7 -11.00 -4.17 -7.10
CA LEU A 7 -10.31 -4.09 -5.83
C LEU A 7 -11.08 -4.84 -4.73
N PHE A 8 -12.41 -4.64 -4.66
CA PHE A 8 -13.27 -5.33 -3.71
C PHE A 8 -13.18 -6.85 -3.84
N GLN A 9 -13.16 -7.39 -5.08
CA GLN A 9 -12.99 -8.83 -5.29
C GLN A 9 -11.60 -9.32 -4.92
N ARG A 10 -10.54 -8.56 -5.24
CA ARG A 10 -9.15 -8.94 -4.92
C ARG A 10 -8.83 -8.91 -3.42
N LEU A 11 -9.49 -8.03 -2.66
CA LEU A 11 -9.27 -7.89 -1.22
C LEU A 11 -10.28 -8.69 -0.38
N LYS A 12 -11.14 -9.50 -1.00
CA LYS A 12 -12.24 -10.19 -0.31
C LYS A 12 -11.81 -11.00 0.91
N ASP A 13 -10.65 -11.66 0.82
CA ASP A 13 -10.13 -12.50 1.91
C ASP A 13 -9.51 -11.70 3.07
N LEU A 14 -9.37 -10.37 2.92
CA LEU A 14 -8.94 -9.47 4.00
C LEU A 14 -10.10 -8.94 4.85
N ASP A 15 -11.35 -9.29 4.53
CA ASP A 15 -12.50 -8.85 5.32
C ASP A 15 -12.40 -9.37 6.76
N GLY A 16 -12.36 -8.44 7.71
CA GLY A 16 -12.17 -8.73 9.14
C GLY A 16 -10.73 -8.98 9.57
N TYR A 17 -9.76 -8.99 8.65
CA TYR A 17 -8.34 -9.11 9.02
C TYR A 17 -7.92 -7.89 9.86
N GLY A 18 -7.37 -8.15 11.05
CA GLY A 18 -7.02 -7.08 12.00
C GLY A 18 -8.24 -6.27 12.50
N GLY A 19 -9.46 -6.77 12.33
CA GLY A 19 -10.70 -6.05 12.67
C GLY A 19 -11.12 -5.00 11.64
N VAL A 20 -10.46 -4.91 10.49
CA VAL A 20 -10.77 -3.94 9.42
C VAL A 20 -11.74 -4.55 8.43
N THR A 21 -12.80 -3.82 8.09
CA THR A 21 -13.82 -4.30 7.15
C THR A 21 -13.38 -4.14 5.69
N LEU A 22 -13.89 -4.99 4.79
CA LEU A 22 -13.59 -4.89 3.36
C LEU A 22 -13.94 -3.52 2.74
N PRO A 23 -15.08 -2.88 3.04
CA PRO A 23 -15.36 -1.51 2.58
C PRO A 23 -14.33 -0.48 3.06
N GLU A 24 -13.80 -0.65 4.28
CA GLU A 24 -12.77 0.21 4.85
C GLU A 24 -11.43 0.03 4.14
N TRP A 25 -11.00 -1.22 3.87
CA TRP A 25 -9.83 -1.49 3.03
C TRP A 25 -9.91 -0.82 1.66
N VAL A 26 -11.06 -0.95 0.98
CA VAL A 26 -11.30 -0.36 -0.33
C VAL A 26 -11.30 1.18 -0.26
N CYS A 27 -11.91 1.76 0.79
CA CYS A 27 -11.91 3.20 1.01
C CYS A 27 -10.49 3.74 1.21
N THR A 28 -9.70 3.08 2.06
CA THR A 28 -8.32 3.44 2.35
C THR A 28 -7.49 3.46 1.06
N VAL A 29 -7.46 2.36 0.31
CA VAL A 29 -6.70 2.26 -0.95
C VAL A 29 -7.13 3.30 -1.98
N PHE A 30 -8.44 3.58 -2.09
CA PHE A 30 -8.94 4.62 -3.00
C PHE A 30 -8.37 5.99 -2.66
N HIS A 31 -8.31 6.36 -1.37
CA HIS A 31 -7.80 7.66 -0.94
C HIS A 31 -6.27 7.73 -0.86
N THR A 32 -5.56 6.62 -0.72
CA THR A 32 -4.08 6.62 -0.70
C THR A 32 -3.48 6.58 -2.09
N SER A 33 -3.97 5.70 -2.98
CA SER A 33 -3.32 5.45 -4.26
C SER A 33 -4.22 5.65 -5.48
N GLY A 34 -5.49 6.00 -5.30
CA GLY A 34 -6.45 6.06 -6.40
C GLY A 34 -6.72 4.71 -7.06
N CYS A 35 -6.55 3.62 -6.29
CA CYS A 35 -6.58 2.23 -6.77
C CYS A 35 -5.51 1.93 -7.84
N ASP A 36 -4.44 2.72 -7.93
CA ASP A 36 -3.35 2.45 -8.87
C ASP A 36 -2.18 1.71 -8.17
N THR A 37 -1.71 0.66 -8.83
CA THR A 37 -0.66 -0.23 -8.31
C THR A 37 0.74 0.32 -8.58
N GLN A 38 0.85 1.38 -9.38
CA GLN A 38 2.11 2.04 -9.75
C GLN A 38 2.27 3.42 -9.11
N THR A 39 1.36 3.82 -8.20
CA THR A 39 1.46 5.10 -7.50
C THR A 39 2.76 5.18 -6.72
N ILE A 40 3.51 6.25 -6.93
CA ILE A 40 4.74 6.56 -6.20
C ILE A 40 4.59 7.97 -5.63
N VAL A 41 4.76 8.09 -4.32
CA VAL A 41 4.76 9.38 -3.62
C VAL A 41 6.13 9.59 -2.99
N ASN A 42 6.83 10.63 -3.44
CA ASN A 42 8.12 11.03 -2.88
C ASN A 42 7.89 12.05 -1.77
N ASN A 43 8.24 11.67 -0.54
CA ASN A 43 8.30 12.56 0.60
C ASN A 43 9.73 13.11 0.76
N ASN A 44 9.93 14.02 1.71
CA ASN A 44 11.24 14.67 1.92
C ASN A 44 12.38 13.68 2.24
N ASP A 45 12.07 12.59 2.94
CA ASP A 45 13.05 11.64 3.48
C ASP A 45 12.73 10.16 3.18
N SER A 46 11.67 9.90 2.40
CA SER A 46 11.21 8.55 2.09
C SER A 46 10.32 8.54 0.86
N THR A 47 10.05 7.35 0.34
CA THR A 47 9.13 7.15 -0.77
C THR A 47 8.14 6.04 -0.42
N GLU A 48 6.90 6.23 -0.85
CA GLU A 48 5.79 5.28 -0.70
C GLU A 48 5.42 4.68 -2.05
N TYR A 49 5.20 3.36 -2.07
CA TYR A 49 5.06 2.59 -3.30
C TYR A 49 3.73 1.83 -3.38
N GLY A 50 3.15 1.89 -4.57
CA GLY A 50 2.09 1.01 -5.05
C GLY A 50 0.75 1.19 -4.36
N LEU A 51 -0.04 0.12 -4.39
CA LEU A 51 -1.46 0.17 -4.02
C LEU A 51 -1.71 0.57 -2.56
N PHE A 52 -0.83 0.13 -1.65
CA PHE A 52 -0.96 0.35 -0.21
C PHE A 52 -0.01 1.44 0.32
N GLN A 53 0.70 2.14 -0.58
CA GLN A 53 1.67 3.18 -0.21
C GLN A 53 2.69 2.68 0.85
N ILE A 54 3.29 1.52 0.59
CA ILE A 54 4.28 0.90 1.48
C ILE A 54 5.55 1.75 1.48
N ASN A 55 6.00 2.18 2.66
CA ASN A 55 7.08 3.17 2.81
C ASN A 55 8.48 2.52 2.95
N ASN A 56 9.46 2.96 2.15
CA ASN A 56 10.84 2.44 2.16
C ASN A 56 11.67 2.78 3.41
N LYS A 57 11.19 3.64 4.30
CA LYS A 57 11.89 3.98 5.56
C LYS A 57 11.93 2.81 6.53
N ILE A 58 10.93 1.92 6.46
CA ILE A 58 10.76 0.82 7.43
C ILE A 58 10.38 -0.50 6.75
N TRP A 59 9.51 -0.47 5.73
CA TRP A 59 8.78 -1.67 5.30
C TRP A 59 9.46 -2.46 4.19
N CYS A 60 10.05 -1.79 3.20
CA CYS A 60 10.71 -2.42 2.05
C CYS A 60 12.09 -1.82 1.79
N ARG A 61 12.87 -2.46 0.92
CA ARG A 61 14.20 -1.98 0.51
C ARG A 61 14.15 -1.17 -0.78
N ASP A 62 14.87 -0.05 -0.76
CA ASP A 62 15.21 0.75 -1.94
C ASP A 62 16.61 1.38 -1.73
N ASN A 63 17.26 1.77 -2.82
CA ASN A 63 18.55 2.43 -2.84
C ASN A 63 18.54 3.81 -2.17
N GLN A 64 17.37 4.45 -2.03
CA GLN A 64 17.25 5.74 -1.34
C GLN A 64 17.57 5.64 0.16
N ILE A 65 17.18 4.54 0.83
CA ILE A 65 17.36 4.36 2.27
C ILE A 65 18.07 3.02 2.55
N PRO A 66 19.41 2.97 2.44
CA PRO A 66 20.20 1.74 2.64
C PRO A 66 20.07 1.13 4.03
N HIS A 67 19.63 1.92 5.02
CA HIS A 67 19.46 1.50 6.42
C HIS A 67 17.99 1.19 6.77
N SER A 68 17.12 1.02 5.78
CA SER A 68 15.76 0.52 6.00
C SER A 68 15.81 -0.79 6.78
N ARG A 69 14.82 -0.99 7.66
CA ARG A 69 14.67 -2.26 8.37
C ARG A 69 14.15 -3.37 7.48
N ASP A 70 13.49 -3.01 6.38
CA ASP A 70 12.96 -3.95 5.40
C ASP A 70 12.14 -5.06 6.06
N ILE A 71 11.14 -4.67 6.87
CA ILE A 71 10.33 -5.60 7.67
C ILE A 71 9.62 -6.64 6.80
N CYS A 72 9.23 -6.26 5.57
CA CYS A 72 8.58 -7.15 4.63
C CYS A 72 9.57 -8.04 3.85
N ASP A 73 10.88 -7.82 3.99
CA ASP A 73 11.96 -8.55 3.31
C ASP A 73 11.78 -8.60 1.78
N ILE A 74 11.61 -7.42 1.16
CA ILE A 74 11.31 -7.25 -0.28
C ILE A 74 12.01 -6.04 -0.90
#